data_AF-A0A1M7Q3H2-F1
#
_entry.id   AF-A0A1M7Q3H2-F1
#
_cell.length_a   1.000
_cell.length_b   1.000
_cell.length_c   1.000
_cell.angle_alpha   90.00
_cell.angle_beta   90.00
_cell.angle_gamma   90.00
#
_symmetry.space_group_name_H-M   'P 1'
#
loop_
_entity.id
_entity.type
_entity.pdbx_description
1 polymer ?
#
loop_
_entity_poly.entity_id
_entity_poly.type
_entity_poly.pdbx_seq_one_letter_code
_entity_poly.pdbx_strand_id
1 'polypeptide(L)'
;MKVLRNPLFVASVALFLSACTKSENESPETLLPKENAIATVASVLEIDSTAINTQALINKDWKYYEYYTNYNTTAPKLVYKDGKTPVSLDLKPIKVRYNSNGTYSETTAAGTTLNGTYDLSNLGKQLNIHINGVTFSSRIWPANDVLKWNAIDGGNYGIMMPVLPVTDQTKTLAQMLTANKWKYDMCFWNYSLATSDIVYMINKIFTNPLQNTTEQYFPDGTWTDISSSNPTQTGTWSLNGNKVTITVGPTSVTHTITILRTGQLEMLLDPIVGSGRGGVYSKFIPAN
;
A
#
# COMPACT_ATOMS: atom_id res chain seq x y z
N MET A 1 42.75 -19.75 -8.68
CA MET A 1 41.72 -20.24 -7.74
C MET A 1 40.63 -19.17 -7.67
N LYS A 2 39.48 -19.40 -8.33
CA LYS A 2 38.39 -18.41 -8.46
C LYS A 2 37.62 -18.34 -7.14
N VAL A 3 37.64 -17.20 -6.47
CA VAL A 3 36.82 -16.93 -5.29
C VAL A 3 35.41 -16.62 -5.75
N LEU A 4 34.47 -17.54 -5.49
CA LEU A 4 33.03 -17.30 -5.68
C LEU A 4 32.57 -16.22 -4.71
N ARG A 5 32.18 -15.05 -5.24
CA ARG A 5 31.45 -14.02 -4.49
C ARG A 5 29.97 -14.38 -4.51
N ASN A 6 29.44 -14.80 -3.36
CA ASN A 6 28.01 -15.01 -3.13
C ASN A 6 27.32 -13.65 -2.90
N PRO A 7 26.27 -13.27 -3.65
CA PRO A 7 25.52 -12.04 -3.41
C PRO A 7 24.51 -12.24 -2.27
N LEU A 8 24.82 -11.68 -1.10
CA LEU A 8 23.87 -11.53 0.01
C LEU A 8 22.90 -10.39 -0.33
N PHE A 9 21.67 -10.75 -0.72
CA PHE A 9 20.56 -9.84 -0.97
C PHE A 9 19.98 -9.31 0.35
N VAL A 10 20.05 -7.99 0.56
CA VAL A 10 19.55 -7.31 1.76
C VAL A 10 18.24 -6.59 1.45
N ALA A 11 17.10 -7.17 1.75
CA ALA A 11 15.80 -6.64 1.30
C ALA A 11 15.34 -5.32 1.95
N SER A 12 16.16 -4.67 2.81
CA SER A 12 15.97 -3.26 3.22
C SER A 12 17.24 -2.39 3.09
N VAL A 13 18.31 -2.92 2.47
CA VAL A 13 19.56 -2.17 2.14
C VAL A 13 19.94 -2.30 0.65
N ALA A 14 19.29 -3.19 -0.13
CA ALA A 14 19.73 -3.58 -1.47
C ALA A 14 19.11 -2.79 -2.64
N LEU A 15 18.77 -1.50 -2.49
CA LEU A 15 18.33 -0.69 -3.63
C LEU A 15 19.06 0.65 -3.84
N PHE A 16 20.18 0.92 -3.13
CA PHE A 16 20.95 2.17 -3.32
C PHE A 16 22.21 2.05 -4.19
N LEU A 17 22.32 1.03 -5.04
CA LEU A 17 23.43 0.93 -6.01
C LEU A 17 22.92 0.82 -7.46
N SER A 18 22.41 1.95 -7.98
CA SER A 18 22.50 2.24 -9.42
C SER A 18 23.04 3.66 -9.62
N ALA A 19 24.18 3.73 -10.29
CA ALA A 19 25.14 4.81 -10.37
C ALA A 19 24.69 6.11 -11.06
N CYS A 20 25.36 7.21 -10.68
CA CYS A 20 25.49 8.49 -11.38
C CYS A 20 26.06 8.38 -12.82
N THR A 21 25.65 9.30 -13.70
CA THR A 21 26.46 10.29 -14.49
C THR A 21 25.44 11.24 -15.17
N LYS A 22 25.58 12.56 -15.37
CA LYS A 22 26.71 13.48 -15.61
C LYS A 22 26.24 14.96 -15.43
N SER A 23 27.21 15.83 -15.09
CA SER A 23 27.38 17.31 -15.28
C SER A 23 26.44 18.01 -16.29
N GLU A 24 26.00 19.27 -16.17
CA GLU A 24 26.82 20.51 -16.05
C GLU A 24 25.97 21.78 -15.77
N ASN A 25 26.64 22.86 -15.35
CA ASN A 25 26.22 24.23 -14.97
C ASN A 25 25.10 24.93 -15.78
N GLU A 26 24.32 25.80 -15.11
CA GLU A 26 24.38 27.27 -15.25
C GLU A 26 23.56 28.00 -14.17
N SER A 27 23.97 29.23 -13.85
CA SER A 27 23.43 30.14 -12.82
C SER A 27 22.87 31.41 -13.52
N PRO A 28 22.30 32.41 -12.82
CA PRO A 28 20.87 32.57 -12.61
C PRO A 28 20.34 33.87 -13.25
N GLU A 29 19.11 33.91 -13.75
CA GLU A 29 18.42 35.20 -13.88
C GLU A 29 16.90 35.11 -13.80
N THR A 30 16.39 35.92 -12.90
CA THR A 30 15.01 36.25 -12.52
C THR A 30 14.16 36.76 -13.67
N LEU A 31 12.96 36.17 -13.86
CA LEU A 31 11.76 36.87 -14.31
C LEU A 31 10.49 36.23 -13.70
N LEU A 32 9.88 36.92 -12.72
CA LEU A 32 8.45 36.84 -12.38
C LEU A 32 7.75 38.07 -13.02
N PRO A 33 6.41 38.11 -13.18
CA PRO A 33 5.40 37.06 -13.07
C PRO A 33 4.45 36.99 -14.30
N LYS A 34 3.77 35.87 -14.49
CA LYS A 34 2.47 35.85 -15.17
C LYS A 34 1.54 34.88 -14.46
N GLU A 35 0.44 35.43 -13.96
CA GLU A 35 -0.67 34.76 -13.30
C GLU A 35 -1.17 33.58 -14.16
N ASN A 36 -0.77 32.38 -13.76
CA ASN A 36 -1.44 31.07 -13.89
C ASN A 36 -0.44 29.96 -13.55
N ALA A 37 0.43 30.23 -12.57
CA ALA A 37 1.30 29.23 -11.99
C ALA A 37 0.41 28.23 -11.23
N ILE A 38 0.26 27.05 -11.82
CA ILE A 38 0.45 25.75 -11.18
C ILE A 38 0.42 25.92 -9.66
N ALA A 39 -0.70 25.55 -9.04
CA ALA A 39 -0.75 25.30 -7.62
C ALA A 39 0.30 24.22 -7.33
N THR A 40 1.52 24.67 -7.05
CA THR A 40 2.57 23.88 -6.45
C THR A 40 1.90 23.27 -5.25
N VAL A 41 1.78 21.94 -5.27
CA VAL A 41 1.32 21.15 -4.15
C VAL A 41 2.33 21.39 -3.04
N ALA A 42 2.16 22.51 -2.32
CA ALA A 42 2.29 22.49 -0.89
C ALA A 42 1.31 21.40 -0.49
N SER A 43 1.83 20.17 -0.40
CA SER A 43 1.31 19.21 0.56
C SER A 43 1.10 20.05 1.81
N VAL A 44 -0.16 20.32 2.16
CA VAL A 44 -0.49 20.76 3.49
C VAL A 44 -0.08 19.58 4.37
N LEU A 45 1.22 19.56 4.70
CA LEU A 45 1.71 19.04 5.95
C LEU A 45 1.00 19.94 6.96
N GLU A 46 -0.23 19.57 7.32
CA GLU A 46 -0.67 19.86 8.67
C GLU A 46 0.47 19.34 9.53
N ILE A 47 1.20 20.26 10.15
CA ILE A 47 2.13 19.93 11.22
C ILE A 47 1.23 19.51 12.38
N ASP A 48 0.74 18.29 12.31
CA ASP A 48 0.18 17.61 13.46
C ASP A 48 1.32 17.57 14.49
N SER A 49 1.19 18.39 15.53
CA SER A 49 2.17 18.53 16.61
C SER A 49 2.04 17.41 17.66
N THR A 50 1.13 16.46 17.45
CA THR A 50 0.92 15.34 18.36
C THR A 50 2.03 14.32 18.18
N ALA A 51 2.72 13.98 19.27
CA ALA A 51 3.66 12.88 19.29
C ALA A 51 2.93 11.56 19.05
N ILE A 52 3.53 10.64 18.28
CA ILE A 52 2.95 9.31 18.09
C ILE A 52 3.04 8.49 19.37
N ASN A 53 2.09 7.57 19.57
CA ASN A 53 2.21 6.58 20.63
C ASN A 53 3.29 5.55 20.27
N THR A 54 4.49 5.73 20.81
CA THR A 54 5.64 4.84 20.58
C THR A 54 5.42 3.42 21.08
N GLN A 55 4.49 3.20 22.02
CA GLN A 55 4.12 1.86 22.48
C GLN A 55 3.46 1.01 21.40
N ALA A 56 2.85 1.64 20.39
CA ALA A 56 2.29 0.91 19.26
C ALA A 56 3.39 0.19 18.43
N LEU A 57 4.62 0.71 18.45
CA LEU A 57 5.75 0.21 17.64
C LEU A 57 6.50 -0.96 18.29
N ILE A 58 6.66 -0.95 19.61
CA ILE A 58 7.67 -1.77 20.29
C ILE A 58 7.13 -3.13 20.77
N ASN A 59 8.05 -4.04 21.06
CA ASN A 59 7.82 -5.35 21.70
C ASN A 59 6.86 -6.27 20.92
N LYS A 60 6.78 -6.11 19.60
CA LYS A 60 6.07 -7.00 18.68
C LYS A 60 6.87 -7.26 17.42
N ASP A 61 6.58 -8.38 16.77
CA ASP A 61 7.15 -8.71 15.47
C ASP A 61 6.31 -8.10 14.37
N TRP A 62 6.91 -7.28 13.52
CA TRP A 62 6.29 -6.71 12.33
C TRP A 62 6.62 -7.57 11.12
N LYS A 63 5.60 -7.87 10.31
CA LYS A 63 5.72 -8.58 9.04
C LYS A 63 5.21 -7.71 7.91
N TYR A 64 5.83 -7.77 6.75
CA TYR A 64 5.34 -7.04 5.59
C TYR A 64 3.97 -7.57 5.17
N TYR A 65 3.01 -6.67 5.06
CA TYR A 65 1.73 -6.93 4.42
C TYR A 65 1.78 -6.45 2.97
N GLU A 66 2.31 -5.25 2.72
CA GLU A 66 2.46 -4.68 1.39
C GLU A 66 3.75 -3.87 1.28
N TYR A 67 4.33 -3.84 0.07
CA TYR A 67 5.51 -3.04 -0.22
C TYR A 67 5.44 -2.46 -1.64
N TYR A 68 5.85 -1.19 -1.71
CA TYR A 68 5.73 -0.37 -2.89
C TYR A 68 7.05 0.29 -3.24
N THR A 69 7.35 0.36 -4.54
CA THR A 69 8.49 1.08 -5.09
C THR A 69 8.02 2.25 -5.94
N ASN A 70 8.91 3.22 -6.14
CA ASN A 70 8.62 4.47 -6.85
C ASN A 70 7.40 5.21 -6.26
N TYR A 71 7.19 5.09 -4.95
CA TYR A 71 5.93 5.46 -4.31
C TYR A 71 5.56 6.93 -4.53
N ASN A 72 6.53 7.84 -4.41
CA ASN A 72 6.31 9.28 -4.63
C ASN A 72 6.43 9.74 -6.09
N THR A 73 6.61 8.81 -7.05
CA THR A 73 6.60 9.14 -8.47
C THR A 73 5.18 9.09 -9.05
N THR A 74 5.05 9.42 -10.33
CA THR A 74 3.78 9.31 -11.07
C THR A 74 3.39 7.87 -11.41
N ALA A 75 4.29 6.90 -11.24
CA ALA A 75 4.06 5.49 -11.59
C ALA A 75 4.48 4.52 -10.46
N PRO A 76 3.86 4.62 -9.27
CA PRO A 76 4.18 3.74 -8.15
C PRO A 76 3.77 2.29 -8.47
N LYS A 77 4.55 1.33 -7.95
CA LYS A 77 4.33 -0.10 -8.18
C LYS A 77 4.14 -0.83 -6.87
N LEU A 78 3.17 -1.75 -6.83
CA LEU A 78 3.11 -2.78 -5.80
C LEU A 78 4.02 -3.94 -6.21
N VAL A 79 5.01 -4.27 -5.38
CA VAL A 79 6.01 -5.31 -5.68
C VAL A 79 5.91 -6.52 -4.75
N TYR A 80 5.24 -6.35 -3.61
CA TYR A 80 4.94 -7.41 -2.66
C TYR A 80 3.58 -7.16 -2.01
N LYS A 81 2.82 -8.24 -1.83
CA LYS A 81 1.68 -8.29 -0.93
C LYS A 81 1.54 -9.70 -0.38
N ASP A 82 1.27 -9.83 0.91
CA ASP A 82 1.02 -11.15 1.50
C ASP A 82 -0.21 -11.81 0.85
N GLY A 83 -0.09 -13.11 0.57
CA GLY A 83 -1.13 -13.87 -0.14
C GLY A 83 -1.19 -13.67 -1.67
N LYS A 84 -0.45 -12.70 -2.23
CA LYS A 84 -0.36 -12.50 -3.69
C LYS A 84 0.70 -13.43 -4.29
N THR A 85 0.42 -14.00 -5.47
CA THR A 85 1.41 -14.72 -6.29
C THR A 85 1.09 -14.52 -7.77
N PRO A 86 2.08 -14.18 -8.62
CA PRO A 86 3.49 -13.94 -8.33
C PRO A 86 3.76 -12.57 -7.67
N VAL A 87 4.95 -12.41 -7.08
CA VAL A 87 5.50 -11.14 -6.57
C VAL A 87 6.91 -10.93 -7.13
N SER A 88 7.31 -9.68 -7.37
CA SER A 88 8.67 -9.37 -7.86
C SER A 88 9.72 -9.30 -6.75
N LEU A 89 9.27 -9.13 -5.50
CA LEU A 89 10.12 -9.10 -4.32
C LEU A 89 9.42 -9.89 -3.21
N ASP A 90 9.96 -11.03 -2.80
CA ASP A 90 9.37 -11.81 -1.71
C ASP A 90 9.86 -11.32 -0.34
N LEU A 91 8.94 -10.70 0.41
CA LEU A 91 9.19 -10.18 1.76
C LEU A 91 8.52 -11.03 2.84
N LYS A 92 7.87 -12.14 2.48
CA LYS A 92 7.22 -13.06 3.42
C LYS A 92 8.13 -13.59 4.53
N PRO A 93 9.41 -13.95 4.28
CA PRO A 93 10.32 -14.41 5.34
C PRO A 93 10.76 -13.29 6.31
N ILE A 94 10.52 -12.02 5.98
CA ILE A 94 11.08 -10.91 6.75
C ILE A 94 10.25 -10.64 7.99
N LYS A 95 10.96 -10.52 9.12
CA LYS A 95 10.39 -10.20 10.43
C LYS A 95 11.22 -9.14 11.10
N VAL A 96 10.59 -8.03 11.51
CA VAL A 96 11.26 -6.90 12.16
C VAL A 96 10.78 -6.74 13.58
N ARG A 97 11.67 -6.43 14.53
CA ARG A 97 11.31 -6.13 15.92
C ARG A 97 12.04 -4.89 16.43
N TYR A 98 11.28 -4.00 17.05
CA TYR A 98 11.75 -2.84 17.80
C TYR A 98 11.54 -3.11 19.29
N ASN A 99 12.59 -3.04 20.11
CA ASN A 99 12.50 -3.30 21.56
C ASN A 99 12.51 -2.00 22.36
N SER A 100 11.86 -1.99 23.52
CA SER A 100 11.79 -0.81 24.39
C SER A 100 13.12 -0.23 24.86
N ASN A 101 14.21 -0.99 24.75
CA ASN A 101 15.57 -0.55 25.08
C ASN A 101 16.32 0.11 23.90
N GLY A 102 15.64 0.39 22.77
CA GLY A 102 16.23 1.00 21.59
C GLY A 102 16.99 0.03 20.67
N THR A 103 16.88 -1.29 20.91
CA THR A 103 17.47 -2.30 20.02
C THR A 103 16.52 -2.72 18.90
N TYR A 104 17.12 -3.07 17.77
CA TYR A 104 16.45 -3.49 16.53
C TYR A 104 16.92 -4.89 16.12
N SER A 105 16.01 -5.70 15.58
CA SER A 105 16.38 -6.93 14.89
C SER A 105 15.52 -7.18 13.65
N GLU A 106 16.11 -7.75 12.61
CA GLU A 106 15.44 -8.12 11.37
C GLU A 106 15.91 -9.49 10.89
N THR A 107 14.98 -10.41 10.65
CA THR A 107 15.26 -11.63 9.91
C THR A 107 15.19 -11.32 8.42
N THR A 108 16.28 -11.56 7.69
CA THR A 108 16.35 -11.34 6.24
C THR A 108 15.63 -12.46 5.47
N ALA A 109 15.46 -12.27 4.17
CA ALA A 109 14.91 -13.30 3.30
C ALA A 109 15.73 -14.61 3.27
N ALA A 110 17.03 -14.53 3.57
CA ALA A 110 17.90 -15.68 3.71
C ALA A 110 17.83 -16.36 5.09
N GLY A 111 16.97 -15.88 5.99
CA GLY A 111 16.84 -16.39 7.36
C GLY A 111 17.95 -15.92 8.32
N THR A 112 18.80 -14.99 7.91
CA THR A 112 19.83 -14.40 8.79
C THR A 112 19.23 -13.30 9.63
N THR A 113 19.57 -13.22 10.92
CA THR A 113 19.15 -12.10 11.78
C THR A 113 20.20 -10.99 11.76
N LEU A 114 19.80 -9.80 11.32
CA LEU A 114 20.54 -8.56 11.50
C LEU A 114 20.13 -7.92 12.82
N ASN A 115 21.09 -7.35 13.54
CA ASN A 115 20.86 -6.63 14.79
C ASN A 115 21.41 -5.21 14.67
N GLY A 116 20.76 -4.27 15.34
CA GLY A 116 21.13 -2.87 15.33
C GLY A 116 20.49 -2.10 16.47
N THR A 117 20.51 -0.78 16.37
CA THR A 117 19.76 0.13 17.24
C THR A 117 18.79 0.95 16.43
N TYR A 118 17.83 1.59 17.10
CA TYR A 118 16.98 2.57 16.48
C TYR A 118 16.71 3.74 17.43
N ASP A 119 16.43 4.89 16.84
CA ASP A 119 15.89 6.05 17.55
C ASP A 119 14.67 6.61 16.82
N LEU A 120 13.92 7.44 17.55
CA LEU A 120 12.75 8.12 17.06
C LEU A 120 12.98 9.63 17.13
N SER A 121 12.80 10.32 16.01
CA SER A 121 12.90 11.77 15.90
C SER A 121 11.60 12.39 15.38
N ASN A 122 11.55 13.72 15.30
CA ASN A 122 10.38 14.46 14.80
C ASN A 122 9.07 14.08 15.51
N LEU A 123 9.06 14.20 16.85
CA LEU A 123 7.92 13.82 17.69
C LEU A 123 7.51 12.33 17.53
N GLY A 124 8.49 11.48 17.23
CA GLY A 124 8.31 10.06 16.98
C GLY A 124 7.88 9.71 15.55
N LYS A 125 7.65 10.69 14.68
CA LYS A 125 7.17 10.47 13.31
C LYS A 125 8.27 10.05 12.34
N GLN A 126 9.52 10.04 12.79
CA GLN A 126 10.65 9.54 12.02
C GLN A 126 11.36 8.45 12.79
N LEU A 127 11.58 7.32 12.12
CA LEU A 127 12.33 6.18 12.61
C LEU A 127 13.70 6.15 11.94
N ASN A 128 14.76 6.11 12.75
CA ASN A 128 16.13 5.99 12.30
C ASN A 128 16.67 4.63 12.78
N ILE A 129 17.05 3.76 11.84
CA ILE A 129 17.58 2.42 12.12
C ILE A 129 19.08 2.45 11.82
N HIS A 130 19.90 1.99 12.77
CA HIS A 130 21.35 1.93 12.66
C HIS A 130 21.84 0.49 12.63
N ILE A 131 22.40 0.08 11.48
CA ILE A 131 22.93 -1.27 11.28
C ILE A 131 24.25 -1.14 10.53
N ASN A 132 25.30 -1.83 11.02
CA ASN A 132 26.62 -1.89 10.36
C ASN A 132 27.20 -0.52 9.96
N GLY A 133 26.98 0.52 10.79
CA GLY A 133 27.48 1.88 10.53
C GLY A 133 26.67 2.69 9.50
N VAL A 134 25.53 2.17 9.03
CA VAL A 134 24.61 2.86 8.11
C VAL A 134 23.32 3.21 8.85
N THR A 135 22.78 4.40 8.55
CA THR A 135 21.49 4.88 9.07
C THR A 135 20.43 4.86 7.97
N PHE A 136 19.31 4.21 8.24
CA PHE A 136 18.11 4.23 7.39
C PHE A 136 17.04 5.02 8.09
N SER A 137 16.53 6.06 7.41
CA SER A 137 15.51 6.94 7.96
C SER A 137 14.20 6.79 7.19
N SER A 138 13.10 6.70 7.93
CA SER A 138 11.75 6.63 7.37
C SER A 138 10.77 7.49 8.17
N ARG A 139 9.77 8.05 7.51
CA ARG A 139 8.58 8.61 8.15
C ARG A 139 7.65 7.46 8.52
N ILE A 140 7.08 7.48 9.72
CA ILE A 140 6.21 6.41 10.22
C ILE A 140 4.86 6.93 10.71
N TRP A 141 3.83 6.10 10.56
CA TRP A 141 2.49 6.31 11.09
C TRP A 141 1.99 5.02 11.73
N PRO A 142 2.47 4.67 12.94
CA PRO A 142 1.99 3.49 13.66
C PRO A 142 0.59 3.73 14.22
N ALA A 143 -0.31 2.77 14.00
CA ALA A 143 -1.66 2.76 14.52
C ALA A 143 -2.01 1.35 14.98
N ASN A 144 -2.00 1.11 16.29
CA ASN A 144 -2.25 -0.19 16.93
C ASN A 144 -1.40 -1.33 16.32
N ASP A 145 -1.97 -2.06 15.36
CA ASP A 145 -1.38 -3.22 14.69
C ASP A 145 -1.05 -2.96 13.21
N VAL A 146 -0.95 -1.69 12.82
CA VAL A 146 -0.51 -1.29 11.48
C VAL A 146 0.64 -0.31 11.62
N LEU A 147 1.76 -0.62 10.98
CA LEU A 147 2.89 0.29 10.79
C LEU A 147 2.97 0.65 9.32
N LYS A 148 2.62 1.89 9.00
CA LYS A 148 2.88 2.49 7.69
C LYS A 148 4.21 3.23 7.76
N TRP A 149 5.05 3.08 6.76
CA TRP A 149 6.30 3.82 6.66
C TRP A 149 6.60 4.26 5.23
N ASN A 150 7.29 5.39 5.09
CA ASN A 150 7.78 5.91 3.82
C ASN A 150 9.25 6.27 3.98
N ALA A 151 10.13 5.81 3.08
CA ALA A 151 11.52 6.23 3.08
C ALA A 151 11.62 7.77 2.98
N ILE A 152 12.65 8.37 3.59
CA ILE A 152 12.79 9.84 3.60
C ILE A 152 12.96 10.41 2.18
N ASP A 153 13.62 9.67 1.29
CA ASP A 153 13.73 9.99 -0.13
C ASP A 153 12.40 9.82 -0.89
N GLY A 154 11.41 9.19 -0.28
CA GLY A 154 10.09 8.97 -0.85
C GLY A 154 9.98 7.82 -1.85
N GLY A 155 11.06 7.08 -2.09
CA GLY A 155 11.12 6.05 -3.12
C GLY A 155 10.32 4.80 -2.75
N ASN A 156 10.33 4.42 -1.47
CA ASN A 156 9.73 3.19 -0.99
C ASN A 156 8.70 3.43 0.10
N TYR A 157 7.62 2.67 0.07
CA TYR A 157 6.56 2.71 1.07
C TYR A 157 6.17 1.30 1.47
N GLY A 158 5.94 1.07 2.76
CA GLY A 158 5.60 -0.24 3.30
C GLY A 158 4.46 -0.17 4.30
N ILE A 159 3.68 -1.24 4.32
CA ILE A 159 2.69 -1.51 5.35
C ILE A 159 3.08 -2.82 6.03
N MET A 160 3.26 -2.76 7.35
CA MET A 160 3.59 -3.92 8.16
C MET A 160 2.53 -4.14 9.23
N MET A 161 2.30 -5.42 9.57
CA MET A 161 1.32 -5.83 10.58
C MET A 161 1.91 -6.97 11.43
N PRO A 162 1.65 -7.01 12.74
CA PRO A 162 2.16 -8.06 13.60
C PRO A 162 1.38 -9.37 13.46
N VAL A 163 0.09 -9.23 13.21
CA VAL A 163 -0.82 -10.31 12.82
C VAL A 163 -1.34 -9.94 11.45
N LEU A 164 -1.07 -10.79 10.46
CA LEU A 164 -1.56 -10.57 9.11
C LEU A 164 -3.09 -10.67 9.12
N PRO A 165 -3.79 -9.83 8.35
CA PRO A 165 -5.24 -9.89 8.28
C PRO A 165 -5.72 -11.29 7.93
N VAL A 166 -6.75 -11.74 8.65
CA VAL A 166 -7.55 -12.91 8.28
C VAL A 166 -9.00 -12.47 8.17
N THR A 167 -9.83 -13.26 7.50
CA THR A 167 -11.26 -12.98 7.44
C THR A 167 -11.86 -12.88 8.85
N ASP A 168 -12.65 -11.83 9.08
CA ASP A 168 -13.42 -11.69 10.32
C ASP A 168 -14.39 -12.88 10.42
N GLN A 169 -14.19 -13.74 11.43
CA GLN A 169 -15.03 -14.92 11.62
C GLN A 169 -16.31 -14.60 12.40
N THR A 170 -16.47 -13.38 12.91
CA THR A 170 -17.64 -12.99 13.71
C THR A 170 -18.84 -12.54 12.88
N LYS A 171 -18.63 -12.24 11.58
CA LYS A 171 -19.66 -11.86 10.62
C LYS A 171 -19.52 -12.69 9.37
N THR A 172 -20.65 -13.05 8.76
CA THR A 172 -20.63 -13.64 7.41
C THR A 172 -20.22 -12.60 6.37
N LEU A 173 -19.62 -13.02 5.25
CA LEU A 173 -19.25 -12.14 4.14
C LEU A 173 -20.43 -11.29 3.67
N ALA A 174 -21.63 -11.87 3.58
CA ALA A 174 -22.85 -11.16 3.22
C ALA A 174 -23.17 -10.03 4.21
N GLN A 175 -23.17 -10.32 5.52
CA GLN A 175 -23.41 -9.31 6.55
C GLN A 175 -22.38 -8.18 6.50
N MET A 176 -21.12 -8.48 6.17
CA MET A 176 -20.10 -7.46 6.05
C MET A 176 -20.32 -6.59 4.80
N LEU A 177 -20.55 -7.20 3.64
CA LEU A 177 -20.80 -6.48 2.38
C LEU A 177 -21.98 -5.52 2.50
N THR A 178 -23.08 -5.95 3.12
CA THR A 178 -24.30 -5.15 3.22
C THR A 178 -24.32 -4.18 4.40
N ALA A 179 -23.30 -4.19 5.27
CA ALA A 179 -23.26 -3.31 6.44
C ALA A 179 -22.92 -1.86 6.10
N ASN A 180 -22.26 -1.62 4.96
CA ASN A 180 -21.74 -0.31 4.61
C ASN A 180 -22.03 0.05 3.16
N LYS A 181 -22.07 1.35 2.91
CA LYS A 181 -21.69 1.90 1.62
C LYS A 181 -20.16 1.93 1.57
N TRP A 182 -19.57 1.53 0.46
CA TRP A 182 -18.13 1.36 0.30
C TRP A 182 -17.58 2.44 -0.63
N LYS A 183 -16.36 2.91 -0.38
CA LYS A 183 -15.61 3.77 -1.29
C LYS A 183 -14.22 3.20 -1.51
N TYR A 184 -13.65 3.46 -2.68
CA TYR A 184 -12.29 3.04 -3.00
C TYR A 184 -11.27 3.69 -2.05
N ASP A 185 -10.40 2.87 -1.48
CA ASP A 185 -9.17 3.28 -0.79
C ASP A 185 -7.97 3.16 -1.76
N MET A 186 -7.91 2.05 -2.50
CA MET A 186 -6.86 1.77 -3.49
C MET A 186 -7.40 0.96 -4.66
N CYS A 187 -6.82 1.14 -5.86
CA CYS A 187 -7.08 0.29 -7.01
C CYS A 187 -5.82 0.02 -7.82
N PHE A 188 -5.68 -1.22 -8.29
CA PHE A 188 -4.52 -1.74 -8.99
C PHE A 188 -4.92 -2.40 -10.31
N TRP A 189 -4.15 -2.17 -11.35
CA TRP A 189 -4.19 -2.97 -12.57
C TRP A 189 -3.03 -3.97 -12.62
N ASN A 190 -3.16 -4.97 -13.50
CA ASN A 190 -2.14 -5.97 -13.72
C ASN A 190 -1.80 -6.75 -12.44
N TYR A 191 -2.81 -7.00 -11.61
CA TYR A 191 -2.62 -7.65 -10.31
C TYR A 191 -2.13 -9.10 -10.40
N SER A 192 -2.43 -9.80 -11.49
CA SER A 192 -1.94 -11.14 -11.79
C SER A 192 -0.47 -11.17 -12.23
N LEU A 193 0.17 -10.02 -12.48
CA LEU A 193 1.59 -9.93 -12.81
C LEU A 193 2.43 -9.76 -11.54
N ALA A 194 3.75 -10.00 -11.63
CA ALA A 194 4.66 -9.91 -10.49
C ALA A 194 4.68 -8.52 -9.84
N THR A 195 4.56 -7.47 -10.67
CA THR A 195 4.34 -6.09 -10.25
C THR A 195 2.93 -5.64 -10.64
N SER A 196 2.32 -4.77 -9.83
CA SER A 196 1.00 -4.22 -10.11
C SER A 196 1.05 -2.71 -10.18
N ASP A 197 0.24 -2.15 -11.08
CA ASP A 197 0.18 -0.72 -11.33
C ASP A 197 -0.86 -0.10 -10.40
N ILE A 198 -0.45 0.84 -9.54
CA ILE A 198 -1.43 1.57 -8.74
C ILE A 198 -2.06 2.62 -9.65
N VAL A 199 -3.37 2.53 -9.82
CA VAL A 199 -4.13 3.47 -10.66
C VAL A 199 -4.93 4.46 -9.82
N TYR A 200 -5.24 4.12 -8.57
CA TYR A 200 -5.92 5.00 -7.64
C TYR A 200 -5.47 4.72 -6.19
N MET A 201 -5.36 5.78 -5.40
CA MET A 201 -5.15 5.71 -3.95
C MET A 201 -5.70 6.99 -3.32
N ILE A 202 -6.40 6.86 -2.19
CA ILE A 202 -6.87 8.02 -1.44
C ILE A 202 -5.69 8.92 -1.04
N ASN A 203 -5.92 10.23 -1.03
CA ASN A 203 -4.92 11.26 -0.69
C ASN A 203 -3.69 11.29 -1.60
N LYS A 204 -3.76 10.67 -2.79
CA LYS A 204 -2.79 10.86 -3.86
C LYS A 204 -3.49 11.38 -5.12
N ILE A 205 -2.79 12.23 -5.84
CA ILE A 205 -3.27 12.78 -7.10
C ILE A 205 -3.03 11.72 -8.19
N PHE A 206 -4.13 11.17 -8.69
CA PHE A 206 -4.19 10.39 -9.92
C PHE A 206 -5.23 11.04 -10.82
N THR A 207 -5.01 11.08 -12.12
CA THR A 207 -6.04 11.41 -13.12
C THR A 207 -7.00 10.20 -13.29
N ASN A 208 -7.69 9.79 -12.22
CA ASN A 208 -8.48 8.55 -12.21
C ASN A 208 -9.97 8.78 -11.87
N PRO A 209 -10.91 8.21 -12.64
CA PRO A 209 -12.36 8.33 -12.43
C PRO A 209 -12.89 7.71 -11.13
N LEU A 210 -12.11 6.92 -10.39
CA LEU A 210 -12.56 6.28 -9.14
C LEU A 210 -12.68 7.25 -7.95
N GLN A 211 -12.23 8.50 -8.11
CA GLN A 211 -12.42 9.53 -7.09
C GLN A 211 -13.91 9.78 -6.85
N ASN A 212 -14.31 9.73 -5.57
CA ASN A 212 -15.70 9.87 -5.13
C ASN A 212 -16.66 8.79 -5.68
N THR A 213 -16.12 7.64 -6.10
CA THR A 213 -16.94 6.49 -6.49
C THR A 213 -17.30 5.67 -5.26
N THR A 214 -18.56 5.27 -5.15
CA THR A 214 -19.07 4.47 -4.05
C THR A 214 -19.92 3.31 -4.52
N GLU A 215 -19.76 2.16 -3.88
CA GLU A 215 -20.53 0.95 -4.16
C GLU A 215 -21.36 0.53 -2.94
N GLN A 216 -22.57 0.02 -3.15
CA GLN A 216 -23.42 -0.48 -2.07
C GLN A 216 -24.11 -1.79 -2.46
N TYR A 217 -24.08 -2.74 -1.53
CA TYR A 217 -24.72 -4.05 -1.64
C TYR A 217 -25.89 -4.08 -0.67
N PHE A 218 -27.10 -4.33 -1.17
CA PHE A 218 -28.30 -4.38 -0.33
C PHE A 218 -28.68 -5.83 -0.01
N PRO A 219 -29.22 -6.13 1.18
CA PRO A 219 -29.63 -7.48 1.57
C PRO A 219 -30.70 -8.12 0.67
N ASP A 220 -31.46 -7.32 -0.06
CA ASP A 220 -32.47 -7.77 -1.01
C ASP A 220 -31.88 -8.26 -2.36
N GLY A 221 -30.56 -8.22 -2.51
CA GLY A 221 -29.85 -8.59 -3.73
C GLY A 221 -29.65 -7.45 -4.72
N THR A 222 -30.06 -6.22 -4.39
CA THR A 222 -29.82 -5.03 -5.20
C THR A 222 -28.40 -4.51 -5.01
N TRP A 223 -27.77 -4.01 -6.07
CA TRP A 223 -26.46 -3.36 -6.03
C TRP A 223 -26.52 -1.99 -6.70
N THR A 224 -25.77 -1.02 -6.16
CA THR A 224 -25.61 0.30 -6.76
C THR A 224 -24.16 0.76 -6.77
N ASP A 225 -23.77 1.43 -7.85
CA ASP A 225 -22.51 2.15 -7.99
C ASP A 225 -22.79 3.60 -8.39
N ILE A 226 -22.24 4.52 -7.61
CA ILE A 226 -22.38 5.95 -7.80
C ILE A 226 -20.99 6.49 -8.11
N SER A 227 -20.82 6.97 -9.33
CA SER A 227 -19.61 7.62 -9.82
C SER A 227 -19.86 9.13 -9.97
N SER A 228 -18.81 9.93 -9.77
CA SER A 228 -18.84 11.37 -10.03
C SER A 228 -18.82 11.72 -11.53
N SER A 229 -18.44 10.76 -12.38
CA SER A 229 -18.20 10.96 -13.81
C SER A 229 -19.19 10.21 -14.71
N ASN A 230 -19.98 9.30 -14.16
CA ASN A 230 -20.94 8.47 -14.88
C ASN A 230 -22.30 8.48 -14.17
N PRO A 231 -23.40 8.22 -14.90
CA PRO A 231 -24.70 8.01 -14.27
C PRO A 231 -24.63 6.86 -13.26
N THR A 232 -25.41 6.97 -12.18
CA THR A 232 -25.59 5.89 -11.20
C THR A 232 -25.96 4.60 -11.91
N GLN A 233 -25.20 3.54 -11.64
CA GLN A 233 -25.49 2.19 -12.14
C GLN A 233 -26.26 1.41 -11.08
N THR A 234 -27.26 0.66 -11.52
CA THR A 234 -28.03 -0.24 -10.68
C THR A 234 -28.00 -1.64 -11.27
N GLY A 235 -27.98 -2.64 -10.40
CA GLY A 235 -27.87 -4.03 -10.80
C GLY A 235 -28.30 -4.97 -9.68
N THR A 236 -28.00 -6.24 -9.88
CA THR A 236 -28.17 -7.27 -8.86
C THR A 236 -26.83 -7.85 -8.46
N TRP A 237 -26.75 -8.41 -7.26
CA TRP A 237 -25.58 -9.15 -6.82
C TRP A 237 -25.96 -10.51 -6.21
N SER A 238 -25.02 -11.44 -6.27
CA SER A 238 -25.11 -12.73 -5.58
C SER A 238 -23.74 -13.09 -5.01
N LEU A 239 -23.75 -13.93 -3.96
CA LEU A 239 -22.54 -14.41 -3.29
C LEU A 239 -22.53 -15.94 -3.30
N ASN A 240 -21.45 -16.52 -3.80
CA ASN A 240 -21.20 -17.96 -3.73
C ASN A 240 -19.80 -18.19 -3.13
N GLY A 241 -19.76 -18.70 -1.90
CA GLY A 241 -18.53 -18.79 -1.12
C GLY A 241 -17.92 -17.38 -0.92
N ASN A 242 -16.69 -17.18 -1.40
CA ASN A 242 -16.01 -15.89 -1.38
C ASN A 242 -16.11 -15.12 -2.71
N LYS A 243 -16.99 -15.52 -3.62
CA LYS A 243 -17.15 -14.86 -4.93
C LYS A 243 -18.43 -14.06 -4.98
N VAL A 244 -18.31 -12.74 -5.15
CA VAL A 244 -19.46 -11.87 -5.46
C VAL A 244 -19.59 -11.72 -6.97
N THR A 245 -20.80 -11.92 -7.48
CA THR A 245 -21.11 -11.65 -8.88
C THR A 245 -22.07 -10.48 -8.95
N ILE A 246 -21.70 -9.43 -9.67
CA ILE A 246 -22.51 -8.25 -9.92
C ILE A 246 -23.02 -8.34 -11.36
N THR A 247 -24.31 -8.07 -11.56
CA THR A 247 -24.95 -8.10 -12.88
C THR A 247 -25.65 -6.77 -13.14
N VAL A 248 -25.28 -6.12 -14.24
CA VAL A 248 -25.85 -4.84 -14.72
C VAL A 248 -26.30 -5.04 -16.16
N GLY A 249 -27.62 -5.08 -16.38
CA GLY A 249 -28.19 -5.42 -17.68
C GLY A 249 -27.72 -6.80 -18.17
N PRO A 250 -27.16 -6.91 -19.39
CA PRO A 250 -26.67 -8.18 -19.94
C PRO A 250 -25.26 -8.57 -19.46
N THR A 251 -24.60 -7.72 -18.66
CA THR A 251 -23.19 -7.90 -18.28
C THR A 251 -23.09 -8.39 -16.84
N SER A 252 -22.25 -9.41 -16.60
CA SER A 252 -21.92 -9.88 -15.26
C SER A 252 -20.42 -9.90 -15.04
N VAL A 253 -19.99 -9.53 -13.83
CA VAL A 253 -18.59 -9.55 -13.39
C VAL A 253 -18.51 -10.23 -12.03
N THR A 254 -17.59 -11.19 -11.90
CA THR A 254 -17.36 -11.93 -10.65
C THR A 254 -16.04 -11.51 -10.02
N HIS A 255 -16.07 -11.16 -8.75
CA HIS A 255 -14.91 -10.81 -7.94
C HIS A 255 -14.71 -11.83 -6.82
N THR A 256 -13.46 -12.19 -6.55
CA THR A 256 -13.09 -12.88 -5.32
C THR A 256 -12.91 -11.84 -4.22
N ILE A 257 -13.64 -11.99 -3.13
CA ILE A 257 -13.58 -11.10 -1.98
C ILE A 257 -12.68 -11.70 -0.90
N THR A 258 -11.83 -10.84 -0.35
CA THR A 258 -11.21 -11.06 0.97
C THR A 258 -11.62 -9.90 1.86
N ILE A 259 -12.26 -10.17 2.99
CA ILE A 259 -12.60 -9.12 3.95
C ILE A 259 -11.61 -9.15 5.10
N LEU A 260 -11.06 -8.00 5.46
CA LEU A 260 -10.13 -7.87 6.58
C LEU A 260 -10.90 -7.43 7.84
N ARG A 261 -10.41 -7.85 9.02
CA ARG A 261 -11.05 -7.65 10.35
C ARG A 261 -11.49 -6.24 10.72
N THR A 262 -11.07 -5.20 10.00
CA THR A 262 -11.30 -3.80 10.36
C THR A 262 -11.88 -3.02 9.19
N GLY A 263 -13.17 -3.22 8.91
CA GLY A 263 -13.93 -2.36 7.98
C GLY A 263 -13.29 -2.17 6.61
N GLN A 264 -12.46 -3.11 6.16
CA GLN A 264 -11.74 -3.00 4.89
C GLN A 264 -12.11 -4.21 4.05
N LEU A 265 -12.65 -3.92 2.87
CA LEU A 265 -13.05 -4.91 1.88
C LEU A 265 -12.00 -4.93 0.77
N GLU A 266 -11.52 -6.11 0.40
CA GLU A 266 -10.62 -6.29 -0.73
C GLU A 266 -11.30 -7.16 -1.80
N MET A 267 -11.26 -6.71 -3.05
CA MET A 267 -11.87 -7.39 -4.19
C MET A 267 -10.83 -7.63 -5.26
N LEU A 268 -10.76 -8.87 -5.73
CA LEU A 268 -9.94 -9.30 -6.84
C LEU A 268 -10.83 -9.68 -8.01
N LEU A 269 -10.64 -9.02 -9.13
CA LEU A 269 -11.16 -9.41 -10.43
C LEU A 269 -10.04 -10.10 -11.23
N ASP A 270 -10.26 -11.37 -11.57
CA ASP A 270 -9.34 -12.11 -12.43
C ASP A 270 -9.25 -11.47 -13.83
N PRO A 271 -8.17 -11.72 -14.59
CA PRO A 271 -8.03 -11.20 -15.94
C PRO A 271 -9.24 -11.54 -16.81
N ILE A 272 -9.88 -10.50 -17.38
CA ILE A 272 -10.95 -10.70 -18.37
C ILE A 272 -10.29 -11.07 -19.70
N VAL A 273 -10.68 -12.21 -20.27
CA VAL A 273 -10.21 -12.66 -21.59
C VAL A 273 -10.39 -11.54 -22.62
N GLY A 274 -9.31 -11.16 -23.30
CA GLY A 274 -9.31 -10.12 -24.34
C GLY A 274 -9.11 -8.68 -23.85
N SER A 275 -9.08 -8.42 -22.53
CA SER A 275 -8.92 -7.04 -22.00
C SER A 275 -7.47 -6.52 -22.02
N GLY A 276 -6.48 -7.38 -22.28
CA GLY A 276 -5.05 -7.07 -22.17
C GLY A 276 -4.56 -6.76 -20.74
N ARG A 277 -5.48 -6.68 -19.77
CA ARG A 277 -5.19 -6.35 -18.37
C ARG A 277 -5.02 -7.62 -17.55
N GLY A 278 -3.93 -7.71 -16.78
CA GLY A 278 -3.67 -8.82 -15.87
C GLY A 278 -4.53 -8.78 -14.60
N GLY A 279 -5.85 -8.59 -14.71
CA GLY A 279 -6.75 -8.51 -13.56
C GLY A 279 -6.71 -7.15 -12.82
N VAL A 280 -7.69 -6.95 -11.94
CA VAL A 280 -7.88 -5.72 -11.16
C VAL A 280 -8.00 -6.10 -9.70
N TYR A 281 -7.35 -5.34 -8.83
CA TYR A 281 -7.51 -5.48 -7.40
C TYR A 281 -7.93 -4.15 -6.81
N SER A 282 -8.88 -4.18 -5.89
CA SER A 282 -9.44 -2.98 -5.28
C SER A 282 -9.57 -3.16 -3.79
N LYS A 283 -9.28 -2.09 -3.05
CA LYS A 283 -9.53 -2.01 -1.61
C LYS A 283 -10.56 -0.94 -1.36
N PHE A 284 -11.43 -1.21 -0.42
CA PHE A 284 -12.51 -0.35 -0.03
C PHE A 284 -12.51 -0.13 1.47
N ILE A 285 -12.99 1.04 1.87
CA ILE A 285 -13.30 1.43 3.23
C ILE A 285 -14.74 1.93 3.28
N PRO A 286 -15.37 2.05 4.46
CA PRO A 286 -16.73 2.55 4.56
C PRO A 286 -16.78 4.00 4.08
N ALA A 287 -17.79 4.31 3.29
CA ALA A 287 -18.18 5.67 2.95
C ALA A 287 -19.06 6.17 4.11
N ASN A 288 -18.48 7.02 4.97
CA ASN A 288 -19.22 7.76 5.99
C ASN A 288 -20.35 8.58 5.37
#